data_AF-A0A533RT79-F1
#
_entry.id   AF-A0A533RT79-F1
#
_cell.length_a   1.000
_cell.length_b   1.000
_cell.length_c   1.000
_cell.angle_alpha   90.00
_cell.angle_beta   90.00
_cell.angle_gamma   90.00
#
_symmetry.space_group_name_H-M   'P 1'
#
loop_
_entity.id
_entity.type
_entity.pdbx_description
1 polymer ?
#
loop_
_entity_poly.entity_id
_entity_poly.type
_entity_poly.pdbx_seq_one_letter_code
_entity_poly.pdbx_strand_id
1 'polypeptide(L)'
;MVEKWLEAHVEITENIVQDPEKYKTLVNAQLKALTKKDLSKDILDSSFARLTITNDPVADSIKEFVGLSVDNGYLKKTPDIEGLINLEPLNRVLKAKGLTEIK
;
A
#
# COMPACT_ATOMS: atom_id res chain seq x y z
N MET A 1 -11.85 13.99 -8.01
CA MET A 1 -10.94 13.05 -8.70
C MET A 1 -10.22 12.17 -7.70
N VAL A 2 -9.68 12.72 -6.60
CA VAL A 2 -9.02 11.95 -5.54
C VAL A 2 -9.94 10.92 -4.85
N GLU A 3 -11.15 11.32 -4.42
CA GLU A 3 -12.06 10.39 -3.73
C GLU A 3 -12.48 9.21 -4.62
N LYS A 4 -12.82 9.45 -5.89
CA LYS A 4 -13.11 8.37 -6.85
C LYS A 4 -11.95 7.39 -7.02
N TRP A 5 -10.71 7.89 -6.98
CA TRP A 5 -9.53 7.03 -7.03
C TRP A 5 -9.40 6.20 -5.75
N LEU A 6 -9.63 6.82 -4.58
CA LEU A 6 -9.62 6.14 -3.28
C LEU A 6 -10.74 5.10 -3.15
N GLU A 7 -11.93 5.37 -3.69
CA GLU A 7 -13.03 4.41 -3.75
C GLU A 7 -12.63 3.13 -4.49
N ALA A 8 -11.99 3.29 -5.66
CA ALA A 8 -11.49 2.16 -6.45
C ALA A 8 -10.31 1.46 -5.74
N HIS A 9 -9.41 2.22 -5.12
CA HIS A 9 -8.31 1.67 -4.33
C HIS A 9 -8.83 0.78 -3.19
N VAL A 10 -9.75 1.29 -2.37
CA VAL A 10 -10.35 0.55 -1.25
C VAL A 10 -11.06 -0.72 -1.75
N GLU A 11 -11.84 -0.62 -2.83
CA GLU A 11 -12.52 -1.77 -3.42
C GLU A 11 -11.52 -2.85 -3.89
N ILE A 12 -10.44 -2.45 -4.56
CA ILE A 12 -9.41 -3.39 -5.01
C ILE A 12 -8.70 -4.03 -3.81
N THR A 13 -8.36 -3.25 -2.78
CA THR A 13 -7.76 -3.74 -1.53
C THR A 13 -8.64 -4.80 -0.88
N GLU A 14 -9.94 -4.53 -0.70
CA GLU A 14 -10.89 -5.51 -0.14
C GLU A 14 -10.98 -6.77 -0.98
N ASN A 15 -11.02 -6.64 -2.30
CA ASN A 15 -11.08 -7.78 -3.20
C ASN A 15 -9.81 -8.66 -3.13
N ILE A 16 -8.63 -8.04 -2.99
CA ILE A 16 -7.37 -8.77 -2.80
C ILE A 16 -7.39 -9.55 -1.47
N VAL A 17 -7.92 -8.94 -0.40
CA VAL A 17 -8.05 -9.60 0.90
C VAL A 17 -9.04 -10.77 0.84
N GLN A 18 -10.14 -10.64 0.09
CA GLN A 18 -11.15 -11.69 -0.04
C GLN A 18 -10.72 -12.87 -0.93
N ASP A 19 -9.94 -12.61 -1.99
CA ASP A 19 -9.49 -13.65 -2.94
C ASP A 19 -8.01 -13.48 -3.31
N PRO A 20 -7.09 -13.71 -2.36
CA PRO A 20 -5.67 -13.48 -2.57
C PRO A 20 -5.09 -14.35 -3.69
N GLU A 21 -5.59 -15.57 -3.90
CA GLU A 21 -5.10 -16.47 -4.96
C GLU A 21 -5.39 -15.95 -6.37
N LYS A 22 -6.60 -15.47 -6.61
CA LYS A 22 -6.97 -14.85 -7.89
C LYS A 22 -6.12 -13.61 -8.15
N TYR A 23 -6.02 -12.70 -7.17
CA TYR A 23 -5.29 -11.45 -7.35
C TYR A 23 -3.78 -11.65 -7.47
N LYS A 24 -3.22 -12.62 -6.75
CA LYS A 24 -1.82 -13.05 -6.93
C LYS A 24 -1.55 -13.52 -8.36
N THR A 25 -2.46 -14.30 -8.95
CA THR A 25 -2.36 -14.74 -10.35
C THR A 25 -2.43 -13.56 -11.32
N LEU A 26 -3.35 -12.62 -11.10
CA LEU A 26 -3.48 -11.41 -11.90
C LEU A 26 -2.22 -10.54 -11.82
N VAL A 27 -1.66 -10.35 -10.62
CA VAL A 27 -0.41 -9.60 -10.41
C VAL A 27 0.74 -10.25 -11.19
N ASN A 28 0.88 -11.59 -11.14
CA ASN A 28 1.96 -12.26 -11.88
C ASN A 28 1.80 -12.14 -13.40
N ALA A 29 0.57 -12.17 -13.91
CA ALA A 29 0.29 -11.92 -15.32
C ALA A 29 0.67 -10.48 -15.73
N GLN A 30 0.38 -9.49 -14.88
CA GLN A 30 0.78 -8.10 -15.12
C GLN A 30 2.30 -7.91 -15.04
N LEU A 31 2.97 -8.55 -14.09
CA LEU A 31 4.44 -8.57 -14.03
C LEU A 31 5.04 -9.11 -15.34
N LYS A 32 4.49 -10.20 -15.88
CA LYS A 32 4.91 -10.74 -17.18
C LYS A 32 4.66 -9.77 -18.33
N ALA A 33 3.52 -9.09 -18.36
CA ALA A 33 3.23 -8.10 -19.39
C ALA A 33 4.22 -6.92 -19.35
N LEU A 34 4.53 -6.41 -18.16
CA LEU A 34 5.39 -5.23 -17.97
C LEU A 34 6.88 -5.54 -18.12
N THR A 35 7.32 -6.68 -17.60
CA THR A 35 8.75 -7.03 -17.50
C THR A 35 9.19 -8.13 -18.46
N LYS A 36 8.24 -8.73 -19.19
CA LYS A 36 8.42 -9.93 -20.04
C LYS A 36 8.77 -11.21 -19.26
N LYS A 37 8.71 -11.20 -17.93
CA LYS A 37 8.97 -12.36 -17.06
C LYS A 37 7.92 -12.48 -15.97
N ASP A 38 7.46 -13.70 -15.75
CA ASP A 38 6.69 -14.07 -14.56
C ASP A 38 7.62 -14.51 -13.41
N LEU A 39 7.07 -14.51 -12.20
CA LEU A 39 7.68 -15.16 -11.05
C LEU A 39 7.25 -16.63 -11.01
N SER A 40 8.15 -17.49 -10.53
CA SER A 40 7.78 -18.88 -10.22
C SER A 40 6.72 -18.90 -9.12
N LYS A 41 5.91 -19.96 -9.11
CA LYS A 41 4.84 -20.13 -8.11
C LYS A 41 5.37 -20.02 -6.68
N ASP A 42 6.50 -20.66 -6.37
CA ASP A 42 7.06 -20.67 -5.02
C ASP A 42 7.53 -19.27 -4.57
N ILE A 43 8.12 -18.48 -5.47
CA ILE A 43 8.54 -17.10 -5.16
C ILE A 43 7.29 -16.23 -4.94
N LEU A 44 6.29 -16.39 -5.79
CA LEU A 44 5.05 -15.62 -5.72
C LEU A 44 4.28 -15.92 -4.42
N ASP A 45 4.11 -17.21 -4.09
CA ASP A 45 3.41 -17.67 -2.89
C ASP A 45 4.13 -17.18 -1.62
N SER A 46 5.44 -17.39 -1.53
CA SER A 46 6.22 -16.96 -0.36
C SER A 46 6.23 -15.44 -0.21
N SER A 47 6.22 -14.68 -1.32
CA SER A 47 6.16 -13.22 -1.27
C SER A 47 4.81 -12.72 -0.78
N PHE A 48 3.71 -13.24 -1.33
CA PHE A 48 2.36 -12.86 -0.91
C PHE A 48 2.07 -13.23 0.54
N ALA A 49 2.61 -14.35 1.04
CA ALA A 49 2.48 -14.75 2.44
C ALA A 49 3.12 -13.74 3.44
N ARG A 50 4.03 -12.87 2.98
CA ARG A 50 4.68 -11.84 3.81
C ARG A 50 4.07 -10.45 3.63
N LEU A 51 3.11 -10.28 2.71
CA LEU A 51 2.45 -9.00 2.48
C LEU A 51 1.29 -8.80 3.45
N THR A 52 1.16 -7.58 3.96
CA THR A 52 -0.06 -7.10 4.58
C THR A 52 -0.74 -6.16 3.59
N ILE A 53 -1.88 -6.59 3.03
CA ILE A 53 -2.67 -5.78 2.11
C ILE A 53 -3.55 -4.86 2.96
N THR A 54 -3.37 -3.55 2.82
CA THR A 54 -4.01 -2.56 3.69
C THR A 54 -4.24 -1.24 2.96
N ASN A 55 -5.23 -0.48 3.43
CA ASN A 55 -5.44 0.91 3.03
C ASN A 55 -4.60 1.90 3.88
N ASP A 56 -3.97 1.40 4.95
CA ASP A 56 -3.17 2.21 5.87
C ASP A 56 -1.82 2.57 5.22
N PRO A 57 -1.49 3.87 5.11
CA PRO A 57 -0.19 4.30 4.58
C PRO A 57 0.97 4.03 5.54
N VAL A 58 0.71 3.53 6.76
CA VAL A 58 1.71 3.19 7.79
C VAL A 58 2.58 4.42 8.11
N ALA A 59 1.93 5.50 8.55
CA ALA A 59 2.55 6.81 8.74
C ALA A 59 3.84 6.79 9.58
N ASP A 60 3.89 5.92 10.60
CA ASP A 60 5.06 5.78 11.46
C ASP A 60 6.28 5.21 10.73
N SER A 61 6.09 4.38 9.69
CA SER A 61 7.19 3.89 8.86
C SER A 61 7.89 5.04 8.12
N ILE A 62 7.17 6.09 7.74
CA ILE A 62 7.75 7.28 7.11
C ILE A 62 8.60 8.05 8.12
N LYS A 63 8.11 8.21 9.36
CA LYS A 63 8.87 8.88 10.44
C LYS A 63 10.16 8.12 10.74
N GLU A 64 10.07 6.80 10.84
CA GLU A 64 11.22 5.93 11.07
C GLU A 64 12.21 6.00 9.91
N PHE A 65 11.72 5.95 8.66
CA PHE A 65 12.56 6.07 7.47
C PHE A 65 13.30 7.42 7.40
N VAL A 66 12.65 8.51 7.80
CA VAL A 66 13.28 9.82 7.95
C VAL A 66 14.37 9.79 9.01
N GLY A 67 14.10 9.21 10.18
CA GLY A 67 15.09 9.05 11.25
C GLY A 67 16.33 8.28 10.78
N LEU A 68 16.13 7.10 10.21
CA LEU A 68 17.20 6.28 9.62
C LEU A 68 18.00 7.04 8.56
N SER A 69 17.33 7.85 7.74
CA SER A 69 18.00 8.63 6.70
C SER A 69 18.87 9.74 7.27
N VAL A 70 18.49 10.35 8.39
CA VAL A 70 19.33 11.33 9.11
C VAL A 70 20.48 10.62 9.81
N ASP A 71 20.22 9.53 10.53
CA ASP A 71 21.22 8.78 11.29
C ASP A 71 22.34 8.24 10.39
N ASN A 72 22.00 7.84 9.16
CA ASN A 72 22.96 7.34 8.17
C ASN A 72 23.53 8.45 7.26
N GLY A 73 23.21 9.72 7.52
CA GLY A 73 23.78 10.87 6.81
C GLY A 73 23.25 11.07 5.37
N TYR A 74 22.21 10.36 4.96
CA TYR A 74 21.51 10.60 3.68
C TYR A 74 20.73 11.92 3.69
N LEU A 75 20.21 12.31 4.86
CA LEU A 75 19.61 13.61 5.10
C LEU A 75 20.45 14.41 6.08
N LYS A 76 20.74 15.68 5.73
CA LYS A 76 21.53 16.57 6.59
C LYS A 76 20.79 17.03 7.86
N LYS A 77 19.46 17.01 7.80
CA LYS A 77 18.56 17.40 8.90
C LYS A 77 17.21 16.72 8.70
N THR A 78 16.47 16.58 9.78
CA THR A 78 15.08 16.10 9.74
C THR A 78 14.22 17.07 8.92
N PRO A 79 13.62 16.63 7.81
CA PRO A 79 12.65 17.42 7.08
C PRO A 79 11.37 17.56 7.90
N ASP A 80 10.65 18.65 7.66
CA ASP A 80 9.26 18.76 8.11
C ASP A 80 8.40 17.85 7.21
N ILE A 81 7.66 16.95 7.85
CA ILE A 81 6.76 15.98 7.21
C ILE A 81 5.32 16.20 7.63
N GLU A 82 5.03 17.32 8.31
CA GLU A 82 3.66 17.71 8.62
C GLU A 82 2.85 17.88 7.33
N GLY A 83 1.63 17.35 7.32
CA GLY A 83 0.74 17.39 6.17
C GLY A 83 1.10 16.45 5.01
N LEU A 84 2.19 15.67 5.10
CA LEU A 84 2.56 14.68 4.08
C LEU A 84 1.50 13.58 3.92
N ILE A 85 0.83 13.22 5.03
CA ILE A 85 -0.29 12.29 5.04
C ILE A 85 -1.54 13.06 5.48
N ASN A 86 -2.54 13.09 4.60
CA ASN A 86 -3.89 13.53 4.93
C ASN A 86 -4.85 12.34 4.79
N LEU A 87 -5.29 11.80 5.93
CA LEU A 87 -6.21 10.65 5.98
C LEU A 87 -7.68 11.05 5.79
N GLU A 88 -8.04 12.33 5.86
CA GLU A 88 -9.45 12.75 5.77
C GLU A 88 -10.16 12.22 4.51
N PRO A 89 -9.59 12.32 3.30
CA PRO A 89 -10.28 11.83 2.10
C PRO A 89 -10.45 10.30 2.12
N LEU A 90 -9.47 9.58 2.66
CA LEU A 90 -9.54 8.12 2.77
C LEU A 90 -10.59 7.70 3.82
N ASN A 91 -10.60 8.33 4.99
CA ASN A 91 -11.58 8.04 6.04
C ASN A 91 -13.01 8.36 5.62
N ARG A 92 -13.23 9.42 4.81
CA ARG A 92 -14.54 9.68 4.19
C ARG A 92 -14.99 8.49 3.32
N VAL A 93 -14.10 7.95 2.50
CA VAL A 93 -14.40 6.79 1.64
C VAL A 93 -14.65 5.52 2.45
N LEU A 94 -13.78 5.24 3.44
CA LEU A 94 -13.92 4.07 4.31
C LEU A 94 -15.26 4.10 5.06
N LYS A 95 -15.60 5.25 5.65
CA LYS A 95 -16.88 5.47 6.33
C LYS A 95 -18.08 5.28 5.40
N ALA A 96 -18.03 5.81 4.18
CA ALA A 96 -19.10 5.64 3.19
C ALA A 96 -19.32 4.16 2.80
N LYS A 97 -18.26 3.34 2.86
CA LYS A 97 -18.29 1.89 2.63
C LYS A 97 -18.56 1.06 3.89
N GLY A 98 -18.75 1.69 5.07
CA GLY A 98 -18.98 1.00 6.33
C GLY A 98 -17.73 0.33 6.93
N LEU A 99 -16.54 0.73 6.48
CA LEU A 99 -15.26 0.22 6.95
C LEU A 99 -14.71 1.05 8.10
N THR A 100 -13.75 0.47 8.82
CA THR A 100 -13.08 1.13 9.95
C THR A 100 -12.16 2.24 9.44
N GLU A 101 -12.24 3.42 10.06
CA GLU A 101 -11.37 4.56 9.77
C GLU A 101 -9.94 4.32 10.27
N ILE A 102 -8.96 4.88 9.57
CA ILE A 102 -7.53 4.81 9.89
C ILE A 102 -7.16 6.01 10.76
N LYS A 103 -6.27 5.80 11.73
CA LYS A 103 -5.82 6.81 12.69
C LYS A 103 -4.47 7.39 12.32
#